data_AF-A0AAP9J7H9-F1
#
_entry.id   AF-A0AAP9J7H9-F1
#
_cell.length_a   1.000
_cell.length_b   1.000
_cell.length_c   1.000
_cell.angle_alpha   90.00
_cell.angle_beta   90.00
_cell.angle_gamma   90.00
#
_symmetry.space_group_name_H-M   'P 1'
#
loop_
_entity.id
_entity.type
_entity.pdbx_description
1 polymer ?
#
loop_
_entity_poly.entity_id
_entity_poly.type
_entity_poly.pdbx_seq_one_letter_code
_entity_poly.pdbx_strand_id
1 'polypeptide(L)'
;MSPNVSPKGRKFIYGHEGVVLKAYRDVVGVWTIGPGLTAASGVITPKAGMTITSQKCDELFDLAVGRNYLPRVGKALGANVSPFAIDAGVSFDWNTGAILKASWVKSFLAGKKDEARQRLGLWNKAGGKVLRGLTRRRAEEANILLLGKYPADIEAASVAITDTARFAVFVVSVTTPEIEEVRTGLTSIGFDAGVVTGKILRSAVEGFQKAYDLTVDGKIGRATISTLQRELDARRKAKSGTATTAGGIGVAVGDQAVTTVNGPAPADPTSVVPDHLASWIGGGIAVIAVAYLAWQAYQYRDIIAVRVADKAPRLANWLRSF
;
A
#
# COMPACT_ATOMS: atom_id res chain seq x y z
N MET A 1 -6.93 19.00 28.31
CA MET A 1 -6.10 18.35 27.28
C MET A 1 -6.95 18.21 26.03
N SER A 2 -6.48 18.66 24.87
CA SER A 2 -7.17 18.43 23.60
C SER A 2 -7.30 16.91 23.36
N PRO A 3 -8.42 16.42 22.82
CA PRO A 3 -8.57 15.00 22.48
C PRO A 3 -7.43 14.61 21.54
N ASN A 4 -6.63 13.60 21.93
CA ASN A 4 -5.57 13.03 21.12
C ASN A 4 -5.68 11.51 21.10
N VAL A 5 -5.03 10.87 20.13
CA VAL A 5 -4.93 9.41 20.07
C VAL A 5 -4.20 8.90 21.31
N SER A 6 -4.76 7.87 21.95
CA SER A 6 -4.18 7.28 23.15
C SER A 6 -2.90 6.51 22.82
N PRO A 7 -2.02 6.22 23.81
CA PRO A 7 -0.85 5.37 23.58
C PRO A 7 -1.22 3.98 23.01
N LYS A 8 -2.37 3.42 23.39
CA LYS A 8 -2.89 2.16 22.83
C LYS A 8 -3.34 2.35 21.38
N GLY A 9 -4.06 3.43 21.08
CA GLY A 9 -4.46 3.80 19.73
C GLY A 9 -3.27 3.97 18.79
N ARG A 10 -2.21 4.65 19.25
CA ARG A 10 -0.97 4.81 18.48
C ARG A 10 -0.30 3.47 18.18
N LYS A 11 -0.16 2.59 19.19
CA LYS A 11 0.38 1.23 18.98
C LYS A 11 -0.46 0.42 18.00
N PHE A 12 -1.78 0.51 18.09
CA PHE A 12 -2.69 -0.15 17.16
C PHE A 12 -2.48 0.31 15.71
N ILE A 13 -2.39 1.63 15.48
CA ILE A 13 -2.09 2.19 14.16
C ILE A 13 -0.72 1.73 13.69
N TYR A 14 0.30 1.77 14.55
CA TYR A 14 1.66 1.33 14.21
C TYR A 14 1.72 -0.15 13.84
N GLY A 15 0.95 -1.02 14.49
CA GLY A 15 0.88 -2.44 14.14
C GLY A 15 0.34 -2.69 12.73
N HIS A 16 -0.58 -1.84 12.26
CA HIS A 16 -1.15 -1.93 10.91
C HIS A 16 -0.31 -1.22 9.85
N GLU A 17 0.24 -0.05 10.17
CA GLU A 17 1.03 0.74 9.22
C GLU A 17 2.46 0.21 9.11
N GLY A 18 3.04 -0.28 10.19
CA GLY A 18 4.47 -0.56 10.34
C GLY A 18 5.27 0.73 10.54
N VAL A 19 6.35 0.67 11.31
CA VAL A 19 7.21 1.82 11.60
C VAL A 19 8.61 1.60 11.04
N VAL A 20 9.09 2.55 10.24
CA VAL A 20 10.45 2.52 9.68
C VAL A 20 11.19 3.80 10.05
N LEU A 21 12.18 3.70 10.94
CA LEU A 21 12.87 4.87 11.50
C LEU A 21 13.91 5.48 10.56
N LYS A 22 14.36 4.75 9.53
CA LYS A 22 15.22 5.26 8.44
C LYS A 22 14.34 5.56 7.23
N ALA A 23 14.51 6.73 6.62
CA ALA A 23 13.76 7.11 5.43
C ALA A 23 14.04 6.12 4.28
N TYR A 24 12.97 5.71 3.61
CA TYR A 24 13.01 4.78 2.48
C TYR A 24 12.11 5.28 1.35
N ARG A 25 12.30 4.76 0.14
CA ARG A 25 11.35 4.99 -0.96
C ARG A 25 10.30 3.90 -0.94
N ASP A 26 9.02 4.29 -0.91
CA ASP A 26 7.91 3.35 -0.99
C ASP A 26 7.75 2.72 -2.39
N VAL A 27 6.69 1.92 -2.59
CA VAL A 27 6.44 1.21 -3.86
C VAL A 27 6.20 2.14 -5.05
N VAL A 28 5.83 3.41 -4.81
CA VAL A 28 5.64 4.44 -5.83
C VAL A 28 6.81 5.44 -5.89
N GLY A 29 7.88 5.21 -5.13
CA GLY A 29 9.10 6.01 -5.17
C GLY A 29 9.12 7.24 -4.26
N VAL A 30 8.09 7.44 -3.42
CA VAL A 30 7.99 8.58 -2.49
C VAL A 30 8.83 8.33 -1.26
N TRP A 31 9.58 9.35 -0.81
CA TRP A 31 10.33 9.30 0.43
C TRP A 31 9.38 9.27 1.64
N THR A 32 9.54 8.22 2.45
CA THR A 32 8.65 7.86 3.55
C THR A 32 9.46 7.51 4.80
N ILE A 33 8.96 7.89 5.98
CA ILE A 33 9.58 7.59 7.28
C ILE A 33 8.51 7.39 8.37
N GLY A 34 8.87 6.73 9.47
CA GLY A 34 7.97 6.46 10.58
C GLY A 34 6.79 5.57 10.15
N PRO A 35 5.54 5.88 10.57
CA PRO A 35 4.34 5.12 10.23
C PRO A 35 3.74 5.53 8.86
N GLY A 36 4.59 5.75 7.85
CA GLY A 36 4.13 6.19 6.53
C GLY A 36 4.08 7.71 6.33
N LEU A 37 4.84 8.49 7.09
CA LEU A 37 4.92 9.94 6.93
C LEU A 37 5.75 10.31 5.69
N THR A 38 5.18 11.15 4.84
CA THR A 38 5.82 11.72 3.63
C THR A 38 5.84 13.24 3.70
N ALA A 39 6.46 13.92 2.73
CA ALA A 39 6.38 15.38 2.61
C ALA A 39 4.93 15.92 2.63
N ALA A 40 3.98 15.16 2.08
CA ALA A 40 2.57 15.51 2.04
C ALA A 40 1.90 15.52 3.42
N SER A 41 2.49 14.86 4.42
CA SER A 41 2.01 14.94 5.81
C SER A 41 2.17 16.36 6.40
N GLY A 42 3.03 17.19 5.83
CA GLY A 42 3.29 18.56 6.31
C GLY A 42 4.00 18.63 7.67
N VAL A 43 4.47 17.50 8.20
CA VAL A 43 5.20 17.44 9.48
C VAL A 43 6.67 17.07 9.34
N ILE A 44 7.04 16.47 8.21
CA ILE A 44 8.41 16.10 7.87
C ILE A 44 8.57 16.01 6.36
N THR A 45 9.77 16.28 5.84
CA THR A 45 10.15 16.05 4.45
C THR A 45 11.26 14.99 4.42
N PRO A 46 10.92 13.69 4.30
CA PRO A 46 11.92 12.63 4.35
C PRO A 46 12.86 12.70 3.14
N LYS A 47 14.14 12.35 3.35
CA LYS A 47 15.18 12.38 2.32
C LYS A 47 16.19 11.25 2.56
N ALA A 48 17.01 10.95 1.54
CA ALA A 48 18.05 9.93 1.62
C ALA A 48 18.92 10.08 2.88
N GLY A 49 19.18 8.98 3.57
CA GLY A 49 20.00 8.93 4.77
C GLY A 49 19.36 9.49 6.05
N MET A 50 18.16 10.06 5.99
CA MET A 50 17.47 10.56 7.18
C MET A 50 17.05 9.42 8.10
N THR A 51 17.34 9.54 9.39
CA THR A 51 16.89 8.62 10.44
C THR A 51 16.29 9.42 11.60
N ILE A 52 15.24 8.91 12.23
CA ILE A 52 14.62 9.49 13.42
C ILE A 52 14.64 8.52 14.60
N THR A 53 14.58 9.05 15.82
CA THR A 53 14.40 8.22 17.02
C THR A 53 12.95 7.78 17.15
N SER A 54 12.67 6.75 17.95
CA SER A 54 11.29 6.34 18.25
C SER A 54 10.48 7.46 18.91
N GLN A 55 11.12 8.25 19.81
CA GLN A 55 10.46 9.41 20.42
C GLN A 55 10.11 10.46 19.36
N LYS A 56 11.03 10.74 18.43
CA LYS A 56 10.76 11.70 17.35
C LYS A 56 9.66 11.21 16.41
N CYS A 57 9.59 9.89 16.19
CA CYS A 57 8.51 9.26 15.43
C CYS A 57 7.14 9.49 16.10
N ASP A 58 7.05 9.30 17.42
CA ASP A 58 5.83 9.57 18.19
C ASP A 58 5.43 11.06 18.12
N GLU A 59 6.38 11.98 18.28
CA GLU A 59 6.14 13.42 18.16
C GLU A 59 5.59 13.82 16.79
N LEU A 60 6.20 13.30 15.72
CA LEU A 60 5.78 13.58 14.35
C LEU A 60 4.40 12.97 14.05
N PHE A 61 4.14 11.78 14.57
CA PHE A 61 2.83 11.15 14.47
C PHE A 61 1.76 11.98 15.19
N ASP A 62 1.99 12.39 16.44
CA ASP A 62 1.05 13.18 17.22
C ASP A 62 0.79 14.54 16.55
N LEU A 63 1.82 15.16 15.96
CA LEU A 63 1.68 16.38 15.18
C LEU A 63 0.86 16.17 13.90
N ALA A 64 1.06 15.07 13.17
CA ALA A 64 0.29 14.73 11.99
C ALA A 64 -1.18 14.48 12.33
N VAL A 65 -1.43 13.71 13.40
CA VAL A 65 -2.76 13.45 13.96
C VAL A 65 -3.48 14.75 14.31
N GLY A 66 -2.81 15.63 15.06
CA GLY A 66 -3.30 16.96 15.45
C GLY A 66 -3.71 17.83 14.26
N ARG A 67 -2.86 17.90 13.23
CA ARG A 67 -3.09 18.77 12.08
C ARG A 67 -4.10 18.21 11.08
N ASN A 68 -3.99 16.92 10.76
CA ASN A 68 -4.60 16.37 9.55
C ASN A 68 -5.77 15.42 9.81
N TYR A 69 -5.90 14.85 11.01
CA TYR A 69 -6.86 13.79 11.29
C TYR A 69 -7.89 14.18 12.35
N LEU A 70 -7.46 14.69 13.50
CA LEU A 70 -8.37 15.08 14.59
C LEU A 70 -9.44 16.10 14.16
N PRO A 71 -9.16 17.13 13.32
CA PRO A 71 -10.20 18.02 12.83
C PRO A 71 -11.28 17.29 12.02
N ARG A 72 -10.91 16.30 11.20
CA ARG A 72 -11.84 15.51 10.38
C ARG A 72 -12.63 14.52 11.23
N VAL A 73 -11.97 13.86 12.19
CA VAL A 73 -12.61 12.94 13.14
C VAL A 73 -13.56 13.68 14.06
N GLY A 74 -13.16 14.84 14.61
CA GLY A 74 -14.02 15.68 15.43
C GLY A 74 -15.24 16.20 14.66
N LYS A 75 -15.06 16.58 13.39
CA LYS A 75 -16.18 16.93 12.50
C LYS A 75 -17.12 15.75 12.22
N ALA A 76 -16.58 14.54 12.08
CA ALA A 76 -17.37 13.35 11.75
C ALA A 76 -18.13 12.80 12.97
N LEU A 77 -17.48 12.72 14.12
CA LEU A 77 -18.00 12.02 15.30
C LEU A 77 -18.58 12.99 16.35
N GLY A 78 -18.20 14.27 16.31
CA GLY A 78 -18.55 15.27 17.33
C GLY A 78 -17.48 15.40 18.42
N ALA A 79 -17.57 16.48 19.21
CA ALA A 79 -16.53 16.87 20.17
C ALA A 79 -16.49 16.00 21.45
N ASN A 80 -17.60 15.35 21.81
CA ASN A 80 -17.76 14.62 23.09
C ASN A 80 -17.73 13.09 22.91
N VAL A 81 -17.04 12.60 21.89
CA VAL A 81 -16.92 11.16 21.63
C VAL A 81 -15.93 10.51 22.57
N SER A 82 -16.09 9.21 22.82
CA SER A 82 -15.17 8.46 23.69
C SER A 82 -13.74 8.46 23.12
N PRO A 83 -12.70 8.33 23.96
CA PRO A 83 -11.32 8.16 23.50
C PRO A 83 -11.16 6.98 22.54
N PHE A 84 -11.91 5.89 22.74
CA PHE A 84 -11.89 4.74 21.83
C PHE A 84 -12.46 5.06 20.45
N ALA A 85 -13.48 5.92 20.36
CA ALA A 85 -14.01 6.38 19.09
C ALA A 85 -13.02 7.30 18.35
N ILE A 86 -12.26 8.12 19.09
CA ILE A 86 -11.14 8.89 18.53
C ILE A 86 -10.07 7.96 17.97
N ASP A 87 -9.62 6.97 18.76
CA ASP A 87 -8.57 6.02 18.36
C ASP A 87 -8.97 5.23 17.10
N ALA A 88 -10.19 4.66 17.09
CA ALA A 88 -10.70 3.93 15.93
C ALA A 88 -10.95 4.85 14.72
N GLY A 89 -11.47 6.05 14.94
CA GLY A 89 -11.74 7.03 13.89
C GLY A 89 -10.46 7.52 13.22
N VAL A 90 -9.42 7.83 14.00
CA VAL A 90 -8.10 8.22 13.47
C VAL A 90 -7.44 7.04 12.75
N SER A 91 -7.50 5.82 13.28
CA SER A 91 -6.98 4.64 12.55
C SER A 91 -7.67 4.44 11.20
N PHE A 92 -9.00 4.56 11.17
CA PHE A 92 -9.79 4.43 9.95
C PHE A 92 -9.37 5.49 8.93
N ASP A 93 -9.25 6.74 9.37
CA ASP A 93 -8.95 7.88 8.52
C ASP A 93 -7.48 7.92 8.06
N TRP A 94 -6.56 7.41 8.89
CA TRP A 94 -5.16 7.20 8.51
C TRP A 94 -5.04 6.24 7.32
N ASN A 95 -5.83 5.15 7.34
CA ASN A 95 -5.80 4.17 6.28
C ASN A 95 -6.52 4.59 4.99
N THR A 96 -7.63 5.32 5.14
CA THR A 96 -8.59 5.51 4.04
C THR A 96 -8.74 6.97 3.58
N GLY A 97 -8.39 7.94 4.44
CA GLY A 97 -8.69 9.35 4.23
C GLY A 97 -10.19 9.68 4.14
N ALA A 98 -11.07 8.75 4.53
CA ALA A 98 -12.48 8.77 4.16
C ALA A 98 -13.45 9.00 5.32
N ILE A 99 -13.00 9.40 6.51
CA ILE A 99 -13.86 9.45 7.71
C ILE A 99 -15.14 10.27 7.50
N LEU A 100 -15.05 11.39 6.78
CA LEU A 100 -16.17 12.32 6.57
C LEU A 100 -17.30 11.74 5.71
N LYS A 101 -17.03 10.71 4.88
CA LYS A 101 -18.01 10.10 3.97
C LYS A 101 -18.40 8.68 4.39
N ALA A 102 -17.83 8.17 5.48
CA ALA A 102 -18.01 6.78 5.85
C ALA A 102 -19.39 6.54 6.49
N SER A 103 -20.20 5.69 5.85
CA SER A 103 -21.58 5.43 6.29
C SER A 103 -21.69 4.84 7.71
N TRP A 104 -20.63 4.18 8.19
CA TRP A 104 -20.58 3.68 9.57
C TRP A 104 -20.69 4.82 10.60
N VAL A 105 -20.19 6.02 10.30
CA VAL A 105 -20.25 7.20 11.18
C VAL A 105 -21.69 7.55 11.51
N LYS A 106 -22.56 7.66 10.50
CA LYS A 106 -23.99 7.95 10.70
C LYS A 106 -24.67 6.90 11.59
N SER A 107 -24.30 5.63 11.42
CA SER A 107 -24.85 4.49 12.18
C SER A 107 -24.40 4.54 13.63
N PHE A 108 -23.11 4.81 13.84
CA PHE A 108 -22.50 4.95 15.16
C PHE A 108 -23.15 6.09 15.95
N LEU A 109 -23.30 7.27 15.34
CA LEU A 109 -23.95 8.42 15.97
C LEU A 109 -25.43 8.18 16.29
N ALA A 110 -26.11 7.36 15.49
CA ALA A 110 -27.49 6.94 15.75
C ALA A 110 -27.60 5.80 16.80
N GLY A 111 -26.49 5.39 17.44
CA GLY A 111 -26.46 4.29 18.41
C GLY A 111 -26.66 2.89 17.80
N LYS A 112 -26.69 2.77 16.46
CA LYS A 112 -26.93 1.50 15.75
C LYS A 112 -25.63 0.72 15.61
N LYS A 113 -25.21 0.09 16.71
CA LYS A 113 -23.89 -0.58 16.83
C LYS A 113 -23.65 -1.66 15.79
N ASP A 114 -24.63 -2.54 15.55
CA ASP A 114 -24.48 -3.64 14.58
C ASP A 114 -24.38 -3.12 13.15
N GLU A 115 -25.20 -2.13 12.81
CA GLU A 115 -25.16 -1.47 11.50
C GLU A 115 -23.83 -0.72 11.28
N ALA A 116 -23.31 -0.07 12.33
CA ALA A 116 -22.00 0.56 12.30
C ALA A 116 -20.88 -0.46 12.04
N ARG A 117 -20.90 -1.61 12.74
CA ARG A 117 -19.93 -2.70 12.54
C ARG A 117 -19.98 -3.25 11.12
N GLN A 118 -21.17 -3.53 10.60
CA GLN A 118 -21.34 -4.03 9.23
C GLN A 118 -20.82 -3.04 8.20
N ARG A 119 -21.19 -1.75 8.32
CA ARG A 119 -20.74 -0.69 7.40
C ARG A 119 -19.24 -0.43 7.48
N LEU A 120 -18.64 -0.52 8.66
CA LEU A 120 -17.18 -0.42 8.81
C LEU A 120 -16.49 -1.59 8.09
N GLY A 121 -17.04 -2.81 8.20
CA GLY A 121 -16.54 -4.01 7.53
C GLY A 121 -16.54 -3.94 6.00
N LEU A 122 -17.35 -3.07 5.38
CA LEU A 122 -17.37 -2.87 3.92
C LEU A 122 -16.10 -2.17 3.40
N TRP A 123 -15.33 -1.51 4.27
CA TRP A 123 -14.08 -0.83 3.92
C TRP A 123 -12.90 -1.81 3.91
N ASN A 124 -13.07 -2.94 3.23
CA ASN A 124 -12.11 -4.04 3.19
C ASN A 124 -11.53 -4.32 1.80
N LYS A 125 -11.71 -3.41 0.85
CA LYS A 125 -11.29 -3.57 -0.54
C LYS A 125 -10.17 -2.61 -0.93
N ALA A 126 -9.23 -3.09 -1.74
CA ALA A 126 -8.29 -2.25 -2.49
C ALA A 126 -8.14 -2.80 -3.91
N GLY A 127 -8.07 -1.92 -4.92
CA GLY A 127 -8.04 -2.34 -6.33
C GLY A 127 -9.25 -3.22 -6.72
N GLY A 128 -10.42 -2.99 -6.10
CA GLY A 128 -11.64 -3.77 -6.33
C GLY A 128 -11.70 -5.14 -5.62
N LYS A 129 -10.61 -5.62 -5.02
CA LYS A 129 -10.54 -6.94 -4.36
C LYS A 129 -10.65 -6.81 -2.85
N VAL A 130 -11.35 -7.75 -2.21
CA VAL A 130 -11.38 -7.89 -0.74
C VAL A 130 -10.01 -8.35 -0.26
N LEU A 131 -9.44 -7.63 0.70
CA LEU A 131 -8.16 -7.95 1.32
C LEU A 131 -8.37 -8.41 2.75
N ARG A 132 -7.83 -9.60 3.09
CA ARG A 132 -7.96 -10.18 4.42
C ARG A 132 -7.41 -9.27 5.52
N GLY A 133 -6.27 -8.62 5.28
CA GLY A 133 -5.69 -7.64 6.21
C GLY A 133 -6.62 -6.46 6.50
N LEU A 134 -7.31 -5.93 5.49
CA LEU A 134 -8.27 -4.85 5.70
C LEU A 134 -9.53 -5.35 6.42
N THR A 135 -10.05 -6.53 6.09
CA THR A 135 -11.17 -7.16 6.82
C THR A 135 -10.85 -7.28 8.30
N ARG A 136 -9.66 -7.78 8.64
CA ARG A 136 -9.17 -7.88 10.02
C ARG A 136 -9.11 -6.50 10.69
N ARG A 137 -8.44 -5.54 10.05
CA ARG A 137 -8.30 -4.18 10.59
C ARG A 137 -9.66 -3.54 10.87
N ARG A 138 -10.64 -3.65 9.96
CA ARG A 138 -12.00 -3.11 10.17
C ARG A 138 -12.72 -3.81 11.33
N ALA A 139 -12.54 -5.11 11.50
CA ALA A 139 -13.14 -5.83 12.63
C ALA A 139 -12.54 -5.38 13.98
N GLU A 140 -11.22 -5.17 14.02
CA GLU A 140 -10.52 -4.66 15.21
C GLU A 140 -10.89 -3.20 15.52
N GLU A 141 -10.95 -2.33 14.51
CA GLU A 141 -11.44 -0.95 14.66
C GLU A 141 -12.88 -0.91 15.18
N ALA A 142 -13.76 -1.81 14.72
CA ALA A 142 -15.12 -1.93 15.26
C ALA A 142 -15.12 -2.33 16.74
N ASN A 143 -14.20 -3.21 17.16
CA ASN A 143 -14.09 -3.63 18.56
C ASN A 143 -13.60 -2.49 19.45
N ILE A 144 -12.63 -1.71 19.00
CA ILE A 144 -12.18 -0.51 19.70
C ILE A 144 -13.33 0.48 19.79
N LEU A 145 -13.93 0.85 18.65
CA LEU A 145 -15.03 1.83 18.55
C LEU A 145 -16.22 1.50 19.46
N LEU A 146 -16.69 0.25 19.42
CA LEU A 146 -17.98 -0.14 20.01
C LEU A 146 -17.85 -0.76 21.41
N LEU A 147 -16.70 -1.35 21.72
CA LEU A 147 -16.48 -2.16 22.93
C LEU A 147 -15.29 -1.68 23.76
N GLY A 148 -14.48 -0.73 23.25
CA GLY A 148 -13.22 -0.32 23.90
C GLY A 148 -12.18 -1.45 23.97
N LYS A 149 -12.31 -2.48 23.12
CA LYS A 149 -11.46 -3.67 23.14
C LYS A 149 -10.40 -3.61 22.05
N TYR A 150 -9.14 -3.50 22.45
CA TYR A 150 -7.99 -3.63 21.57
C TYR A 150 -7.65 -5.11 21.30
N PRO A 151 -6.90 -5.40 20.22
CA PRO A 151 -6.30 -6.71 19.99
C PRO A 151 -5.44 -7.17 21.17
N ALA A 152 -5.41 -8.48 21.44
CA ALA A 152 -4.74 -9.06 22.60
C ALA A 152 -3.22 -8.79 22.62
N ASP A 153 -2.58 -8.66 21.46
CA ASP A 153 -1.17 -8.30 21.30
C ASP A 153 -0.86 -6.83 21.63
N ILE A 154 -1.86 -5.95 21.58
CA ILE A 154 -1.75 -4.55 22.04
C ILE A 154 -2.01 -4.45 23.54
N GLU A 155 -2.89 -5.29 24.08
CA GLU A 155 -3.18 -5.40 25.52
C GLU A 155 -2.05 -6.12 26.28
N ALA A 156 -1.49 -7.19 25.70
CA ALA A 156 -0.33 -7.90 26.20
C ALA A 156 0.95 -7.18 25.75
N ALA A 157 1.21 -6.01 26.33
CA ALA A 157 2.58 -5.51 26.33
C ALA A 157 3.47 -6.57 26.98
N SER A 158 4.40 -7.13 26.19
CA SER A 158 5.35 -8.21 26.47
C SER A 158 4.76 -9.63 26.60
N VAL A 159 4.48 -10.28 25.46
CA VAL A 159 4.94 -11.66 25.31
C VAL A 159 6.34 -11.58 24.72
N ALA A 160 7.35 -11.77 25.55
CA ALA A 160 8.72 -11.91 25.09
C ALA A 160 8.76 -13.07 24.09
N ILE A 161 9.07 -12.77 22.82
CA ILE A 161 9.52 -13.81 21.90
C ILE A 161 10.86 -14.29 22.48
N THR A 162 10.86 -15.48 23.08
CA THR A 162 11.96 -16.00 23.90
C THR A 162 13.24 -16.32 23.12
N ASP A 163 13.21 -16.20 21.78
CA ASP A 163 14.36 -16.49 20.92
C ASP A 163 14.48 -15.51 19.73
N THR A 164 14.63 -14.22 20.05
CA THR A 164 14.95 -13.18 19.05
C THR A 164 16.38 -13.29 18.50
N ALA A 165 17.22 -14.16 19.08
CA ALA A 165 18.53 -14.47 18.53
C ALA A 165 18.40 -15.33 17.26
N ARG A 166 17.46 -16.29 17.24
CA ARG A 166 17.29 -17.21 16.09
C ARG A 166 16.21 -16.79 15.10
N PHE A 167 15.12 -16.17 15.55
CA PHE A 167 13.97 -15.86 14.70
C PHE A 167 13.71 -14.37 14.55
N ALA A 168 13.30 -13.99 13.34
CA ALA A 168 12.92 -12.63 12.99
C ALA A 168 11.61 -12.22 13.68
N VAL A 169 11.49 -10.93 13.99
CA VAL A 169 10.30 -10.37 14.64
C VAL A 169 9.45 -9.63 13.61
N PHE A 170 8.18 -9.99 13.47
CA PHE A 170 7.24 -9.22 12.67
C PHE A 170 6.81 -7.98 13.47
N VAL A 171 7.10 -6.80 12.92
CA VAL A 171 6.69 -5.51 13.51
C VAL A 171 5.40 -4.97 12.89
N VAL A 172 4.76 -5.79 12.05
CA VAL A 172 3.44 -5.57 11.48
C VAL A 172 2.55 -6.76 11.83
N SER A 173 1.26 -6.52 12.06
CA SER A 173 0.31 -7.58 12.39
C SER A 173 0.08 -8.48 11.18
N VAL A 174 0.70 -9.66 11.18
CA VAL A 174 0.62 -10.66 10.10
C VAL A 174 -0.09 -11.94 10.55
N THR A 175 -0.68 -12.64 9.59
CA THR A 175 -1.30 -13.95 9.76
C THR A 175 -0.34 -15.07 9.39
N THR A 176 -0.56 -16.29 9.89
CA THR A 176 0.29 -17.45 9.54
C THR A 176 0.49 -17.63 8.03
N PRO A 177 -0.53 -17.52 7.16
CA PRO A 177 -0.31 -17.65 5.72
C PRO A 177 0.54 -16.52 5.12
N GLU A 178 0.44 -15.29 5.63
CA GLU A 178 1.32 -14.19 5.19
C GLU A 178 2.77 -14.43 5.61
N ILE A 179 3.00 -15.04 6.78
CA ILE A 179 4.34 -15.46 7.22
C ILE A 179 4.92 -16.50 6.24
N GLU A 180 4.10 -17.44 5.76
CA GLU A 180 4.52 -18.44 4.76
C GLU A 180 4.82 -17.82 3.39
N GLU A 181 4.07 -16.81 2.97
CA GLU A 181 4.37 -16.04 1.74
C GLU A 181 5.72 -15.33 1.85
N VAL A 182 5.99 -14.68 2.99
CA VAL A 182 7.28 -14.01 3.22
C VAL A 182 8.44 -15.03 3.25
N ARG A 183 8.26 -16.18 3.91
CA ARG A 183 9.25 -17.27 3.92
C ARG A 183 9.56 -17.73 2.50
N THR A 184 8.52 -18.06 1.73
CA THR A 184 8.66 -18.52 0.34
C THR A 184 9.33 -17.46 -0.52
N GLY A 185 8.97 -16.19 -0.33
CA GLY A 185 9.58 -15.06 -0.99
C GLY A 185 11.09 -15.00 -0.74
N LEU A 186 11.51 -14.95 0.52
CA LEU A 186 12.92 -14.88 0.92
C LEU A 186 13.74 -16.05 0.37
N THR A 187 13.22 -17.28 0.50
CA THR A 187 13.88 -18.49 -0.02
C THR A 187 14.02 -18.43 -1.54
N SER A 188 12.99 -17.98 -2.27
CA SER A 188 13.02 -17.89 -3.74
C SER A 188 14.04 -16.88 -4.27
N ILE A 189 14.42 -15.90 -3.45
CA ILE A 189 15.42 -14.90 -3.81
C ILE A 189 16.83 -15.20 -3.27
N GLY A 190 17.00 -16.33 -2.57
CA GLY A 190 18.30 -16.86 -2.15
C GLY A 190 18.63 -16.67 -0.66
N PHE A 191 17.67 -16.27 0.17
CA PHE A 191 17.87 -16.18 1.63
C PHE A 191 17.16 -17.36 2.32
N ASP A 192 17.91 -18.22 3.00
CA ASP A 192 17.36 -19.38 3.71
C ASP A 192 16.52 -18.93 4.93
N ALA A 193 15.20 -18.85 4.73
CA ALA A 193 14.25 -18.44 5.75
C ALA A 193 13.93 -19.54 6.80
N GLY A 194 14.51 -20.73 6.66
CA GLY A 194 14.24 -21.90 7.51
C GLY A 194 12.87 -22.55 7.26
N VAL A 195 12.60 -23.64 7.98
CA VAL A 195 11.41 -24.51 7.75
C VAL A 195 10.36 -24.47 8.87
N VAL A 196 10.62 -23.74 9.95
CA VAL A 196 9.74 -23.72 11.12
C VAL A 196 8.48 -22.89 10.85
N THR A 197 7.32 -23.53 10.79
CA THR A 197 6.01 -22.88 10.52
C THR A 197 5.75 -21.69 11.45
N GLY A 198 5.24 -20.59 10.88
CA GLY A 198 4.98 -19.36 11.64
C GLY A 198 6.23 -18.61 12.11
N LYS A 199 7.45 -19.08 11.79
CA LYS A 199 8.71 -18.41 12.10
C LYS A 199 9.55 -18.24 10.83
N ILE A 200 10.46 -17.28 10.88
CA ILE A 200 11.45 -17.02 9.82
C ILE A 200 12.80 -16.80 10.51
N LEU A 201 13.87 -17.38 9.96
CA LEU A 201 15.22 -17.21 10.51
C LEU A 201 15.64 -15.74 10.47
N ARG A 202 16.19 -15.26 11.59
CA ARG A 202 16.71 -13.90 11.72
C ARG A 202 17.84 -13.63 10.74
N SER A 203 18.74 -14.60 10.56
CA SER A 203 19.86 -14.52 9.61
C SER A 203 19.40 -14.27 8.17
N ALA A 204 18.30 -14.88 7.75
CA ALA A 204 17.72 -14.67 6.41
C ALA A 204 17.28 -13.21 6.22
N VAL A 205 16.62 -12.67 7.23
CA VAL A 205 16.09 -11.30 7.22
C VAL A 205 17.21 -10.28 7.30
N GLU A 206 18.21 -10.49 8.16
CA GLU A 206 19.38 -9.62 8.26
C GLU A 206 20.23 -9.65 6.99
N GLY A 207 20.43 -10.84 6.40
CA GLY A 207 21.11 -11.00 5.12
C GLY A 207 20.39 -10.26 4.00
N PHE A 208 19.06 -10.39 3.95
CA PHE A 208 18.22 -9.64 3.01
C PHE A 208 18.32 -8.13 3.24
N GLN A 209 18.17 -7.68 4.48
CA GLN A 209 18.25 -6.26 4.85
C GLN A 209 19.60 -5.66 4.44
N LYS A 210 20.69 -6.38 4.69
CA LYS A 210 22.05 -5.97 4.29
C LYS A 210 22.20 -5.89 2.77
N ALA A 211 21.67 -6.88 2.03
CA ALA A 211 21.78 -6.93 0.57
C ALA A 211 21.03 -5.79 -0.14
N TYR A 212 19.98 -5.25 0.48
CA TYR A 212 19.13 -4.20 -0.10
C TYR A 212 19.18 -2.86 0.65
N ASP A 213 20.27 -2.60 1.38
CA ASP A 213 20.54 -1.34 2.13
C ASP A 213 19.42 -0.90 3.10
N LEU A 214 18.73 -1.88 3.69
CA LEU A 214 17.76 -1.67 4.77
C LEU A 214 18.47 -1.65 6.13
N THR A 215 17.76 -1.16 7.14
CA THR A 215 18.22 -1.31 8.53
C THR A 215 18.33 -2.81 8.87
N VAL A 216 19.53 -3.24 9.28
CA VAL A 216 19.81 -4.63 9.66
C VAL A 216 19.42 -4.84 11.12
N ASP A 217 18.14 -5.12 11.36
CA ASP A 217 17.57 -5.30 12.69
C ASP A 217 16.88 -6.66 12.89
N GLY A 218 16.86 -7.51 11.85
CA GLY A 218 16.21 -8.82 11.90
C GLY A 218 14.69 -8.73 12.03
N LYS A 219 14.09 -7.55 11.77
CA LYS A 219 12.66 -7.31 11.88
C LYS A 219 12.01 -7.32 10.50
N ILE A 220 10.88 -8.01 10.40
CA ILE A 220 10.07 -8.04 9.20
C ILE A 220 8.99 -6.97 9.35
N GLY A 221 9.28 -5.79 8.79
CA GLY A 221 8.36 -4.66 8.70
C GLY A 221 8.04 -4.30 7.26
N ARG A 222 7.37 -3.15 7.06
CA ARG A 222 7.01 -2.65 5.72
C ARG A 222 8.20 -2.52 4.77
N ALA A 223 9.33 -2.00 5.24
CA ALA A 223 10.53 -1.84 4.41
C ALA A 223 11.00 -3.19 3.87
N THR A 224 11.10 -4.20 4.74
CA THR A 224 11.46 -5.57 4.38
C THR A 224 10.45 -6.17 3.39
N ILE A 225 9.14 -6.09 3.69
CA ILE A 225 8.08 -6.67 2.85
C ILE A 225 7.99 -5.97 1.49
N SER A 226 8.01 -4.64 1.44
CA SER A 226 7.90 -3.88 0.19
C SER A 226 9.11 -4.09 -0.71
N THR A 227 10.31 -4.16 -0.13
CA THR A 227 11.52 -4.48 -0.88
C THR A 227 11.45 -5.90 -1.40
N LEU A 228 11.07 -6.87 -0.56
CA LEU A 228 10.90 -8.26 -0.98
C LEU A 228 9.91 -8.38 -2.14
N GLN A 229 8.75 -7.70 -2.04
CA GLN A 229 7.74 -7.69 -3.09
C GLN A 229 8.28 -7.11 -4.40
N ARG A 230 8.99 -5.97 -4.35
CA ARG A 230 9.59 -5.34 -5.53
C ARG A 230 10.59 -6.28 -6.21
N GLU A 231 11.41 -6.99 -5.45
CA GLU A 231 12.38 -7.95 -6.01
C GLU A 231 11.71 -9.19 -6.60
N LEU A 232 10.65 -9.70 -5.97
CA LEU A 232 9.85 -10.80 -6.52
C LEU A 232 9.19 -10.40 -7.85
N ASP A 233 8.63 -9.19 -7.91
CA ASP A 233 8.00 -8.68 -9.13
C ASP A 233 9.03 -8.39 -10.24
N ALA A 234 10.21 -7.89 -9.88
CA ALA A 234 11.33 -7.72 -10.81
C ALA A 234 11.79 -9.07 -11.39
N ARG A 235 11.93 -10.11 -10.55
CA ARG A 235 12.30 -11.47 -11.00
C ARG A 235 11.22 -12.12 -11.86
N ARG A 236 9.94 -11.95 -11.50
CA ARG A 236 8.80 -12.41 -12.31
C ARG A 236 8.82 -11.75 -13.69
N LYS A 237 9.06 -10.44 -13.74
CA LYS A 237 9.16 -9.69 -15.01
C LYS A 237 10.36 -10.14 -15.84
N ALA A 238 11.51 -10.39 -15.23
CA ALA A 238 12.68 -10.94 -15.91
C ALA A 238 12.39 -12.33 -16.51
N LYS A 239 11.74 -13.23 -15.76
CA LYS A 239 11.36 -14.57 -16.23
C LYS A 239 10.33 -14.55 -17.36
N SER A 240 9.41 -13.58 -17.36
CA SER A 240 8.43 -13.38 -18.43
C SER A 240 9.05 -12.78 -19.70
N GLY A 241 10.08 -11.94 -19.59
CA GLY A 241 10.77 -11.33 -20.73
C GLY A 241 11.64 -12.33 -21.51
N THR A 242 12.16 -13.36 -20.85
CA THR A 242 12.93 -14.43 -21.49
C THR A 242 12.05 -15.38 -22.31
N ALA A 243 10.73 -15.46 -22.04
CA ALA A 243 9.82 -16.34 -22.78
C ALA A 243 9.48 -15.81 -24.20
N THR A 244 9.57 -14.50 -24.44
CA THR A 244 9.20 -13.89 -25.74
C THR A 244 10.30 -13.99 -26.80
N THR A 245 11.54 -14.37 -26.42
CA THR A 245 12.68 -14.45 -27.36
C THR A 245 12.98 -15.86 -27.87
N ALA A 246 12.28 -16.89 -27.40
CA ALA A 246 12.53 -18.29 -27.78
C ALA A 246 11.55 -18.87 -28.83
N GLY A 247 10.56 -18.09 -29.31
CA GLY A 247 9.47 -18.59 -30.18
C GLY A 247 9.43 -18.03 -31.61
N GLY A 248 10.55 -17.53 -32.14
CA GLY A 248 10.61 -16.85 -33.45
C GLY A 248 11.40 -17.60 -34.51
N ILE A 249 10.99 -18.82 -34.88
CA ILE A 249 11.34 -19.42 -36.18
C ILE A 249 10.04 -19.88 -36.83
N GLY A 250 9.33 -18.94 -37.46
CA GLY A 250 8.19 -19.22 -38.33
C GLY A 250 8.63 -19.07 -39.78
N VAL A 251 8.82 -20.20 -40.45
CA VAL A 251 9.11 -20.31 -41.89
C VAL A 251 7.93 -19.76 -42.68
N ALA A 252 8.21 -18.87 -43.63
CA ALA A 252 7.24 -18.39 -44.60
C ALA A 252 6.91 -19.48 -45.62
N VAL A 253 5.63 -19.79 -45.77
CA VAL A 253 5.06 -20.43 -46.97
C VAL A 253 3.67 -19.81 -47.18
N GLY A 254 3.49 -19.11 -48.30
CA GLY A 254 2.17 -18.66 -48.75
C GLY A 254 1.44 -19.78 -49.49
N ASP A 255 0.11 -19.71 -49.56
CA ASP A 255 -0.60 -19.57 -50.84
C ASP A 255 -2.14 -19.41 -50.71
N GLN A 256 -2.68 -18.67 -51.67
CA GLN A 256 -4.04 -18.55 -52.25
C GLN A 256 -5.34 -18.30 -51.46
N ALA A 257 -6.15 -17.47 -52.14
CA ALA A 257 -7.48 -16.96 -51.86
C ALA A 257 -8.62 -17.93 -52.25
N VAL A 258 -9.81 -17.73 -51.68
CA VAL A 258 -11.12 -17.99 -52.33
C VAL A 258 -12.15 -16.96 -51.87
N THR A 259 -12.80 -16.33 -52.84
CA THR A 259 -13.89 -15.33 -52.77
C THR A 259 -15.24 -16.01 -53.05
N THR A 260 -16.34 -15.59 -52.41
CA THR A 260 -17.74 -15.69 -52.93
C THR A 260 -18.65 -14.59 -52.33
N VAL A 261 -19.74 -14.28 -53.05
CA VAL A 261 -20.42 -12.97 -53.18
C VAL A 261 -21.88 -12.97 -52.65
N ASN A 262 -22.37 -11.76 -52.31
CA ASN A 262 -23.65 -11.19 -51.81
C ASN A 262 -25.07 -11.76 -52.14
N GLY A 263 -26.05 -11.41 -51.27
CA GLY A 263 -27.51 -11.23 -51.53
C GLY A 263 -28.28 -10.59 -50.32
N PRO A 264 -29.45 -9.90 -50.47
CA PRO A 264 -29.79 -8.62 -49.80
C PRO A 264 -30.78 -8.63 -48.59
N ALA A 265 -30.92 -7.46 -47.93
CA ALA A 265 -31.55 -7.15 -46.62
C ALA A 265 -33.08 -6.89 -46.61
N PRO A 266 -33.69 -6.74 -45.40
CA PRO A 266 -34.48 -5.54 -45.10
C PRO A 266 -34.20 -4.91 -43.70
N ALA A 267 -34.69 -3.68 -43.50
CA ALA A 267 -34.22 -2.66 -42.55
C ALA A 267 -34.83 -2.64 -41.12
N ASP A 268 -34.13 -1.87 -40.27
CA ASP A 268 -34.17 -1.47 -38.84
C ASP A 268 -35.55 -1.17 -38.19
N PRO A 269 -35.71 -1.35 -36.85
CA PRO A 269 -35.64 -0.17 -35.96
C PRO A 269 -35.13 -0.46 -34.53
N THR A 270 -33.98 0.08 -34.13
CA THR A 270 -33.74 0.75 -32.81
C THR A 270 -32.37 1.42 -32.78
N SER A 271 -32.26 2.45 -33.61
CA SER A 271 -31.28 3.53 -33.49
C SER A 271 -31.70 4.53 -32.40
N VAL A 272 -31.11 4.44 -31.21
CA VAL A 272 -31.07 5.59 -30.27
C VAL A 272 -29.74 5.59 -29.49
N VAL A 273 -28.66 6.06 -30.13
CA VAL A 273 -27.65 6.90 -29.45
C VAL A 273 -27.15 7.93 -30.47
N PRO A 274 -27.30 9.24 -30.23
CA PRO A 274 -26.83 10.28 -31.14
C PRO A 274 -25.29 10.31 -31.28
N ASP A 275 -24.79 10.45 -32.52
CA ASP A 275 -23.37 10.38 -32.90
C ASP A 275 -22.43 11.43 -32.24
N HIS A 276 -22.98 12.45 -31.60
CA HIS A 276 -22.19 13.45 -30.88
C HIS A 276 -21.79 13.05 -29.46
N LEU A 277 -22.24 11.90 -28.94
CA LEU A 277 -21.84 11.37 -27.62
C LEU A 277 -20.66 10.38 -27.70
N ALA A 278 -20.45 9.72 -28.85
CA ALA A 278 -19.37 8.74 -29.04
C ALA A 278 -17.98 9.40 -29.15
N SER A 279 -17.90 10.63 -29.65
CA SER A 279 -16.66 11.37 -29.87
C SER A 279 -16.10 12.04 -28.59
N TRP A 280 -16.95 12.42 -27.63
CA TRP A 280 -16.52 13.03 -26.36
C TRP A 280 -15.96 12.00 -25.36
N ILE A 281 -16.47 10.76 -25.40
CA ILE A 281 -15.95 9.66 -24.58
C ILE A 281 -14.55 9.25 -25.09
N GLY A 282 -14.34 9.19 -26.40
CA GLY A 282 -13.03 8.87 -27.00
C GLY A 282 -11.96 9.95 -26.73
N GLY A 283 -12.31 11.23 -26.89
CA GLY A 283 -11.37 12.34 -26.67
C GLY A 283 -10.99 12.51 -25.20
N GLY A 284 -11.95 12.40 -24.27
CA GLY A 284 -11.68 12.50 -22.83
C GLY A 284 -10.80 11.38 -22.30
N ILE A 285 -11.02 10.14 -22.77
CA ILE A 285 -10.20 8.97 -22.39
C ILE A 285 -8.78 9.11 -22.95
N ALA A 286 -8.61 9.61 -24.17
CA ALA A 286 -7.29 9.85 -24.77
C ALA A 286 -6.50 10.93 -24.01
N VAL A 287 -7.14 12.04 -23.63
CA VAL A 287 -6.50 13.12 -22.85
C VAL A 287 -6.10 12.63 -21.45
N ILE A 288 -6.95 11.82 -20.79
CA ILE A 288 -6.63 11.21 -19.50
C ILE A 288 -5.48 10.20 -19.64
N ALA A 289 -5.45 9.40 -20.71
CA ALA A 289 -4.36 8.47 -20.98
C ALA A 289 -3.03 9.19 -21.25
N VAL A 290 -3.05 10.29 -22.02
CA VAL A 290 -1.87 11.11 -22.28
C VAL A 290 -1.40 11.81 -21.01
N ALA A 291 -2.31 12.36 -20.20
CA ALA A 291 -1.97 12.96 -18.90
C ALA A 291 -1.42 11.91 -17.93
N TYR A 292 -1.95 10.69 -17.94
CA TYR A 292 -1.48 9.56 -17.13
C TYR A 292 -0.10 9.07 -17.59
N LEU A 293 0.15 9.01 -18.91
CA LEU A 293 1.44 8.64 -19.47
C LEU A 293 2.48 9.75 -19.26
N ALA A 294 2.11 11.02 -19.34
CA ALA A 294 2.96 12.16 -19.00
C ALA A 294 3.28 12.18 -17.50
N TRP A 295 2.29 11.87 -16.65
CA TRP A 295 2.49 11.70 -15.21
C TRP A 295 3.40 10.51 -14.90
N GLN A 296 3.21 9.36 -15.55
CA GLN A 296 4.12 8.21 -15.45
C GLN A 296 5.54 8.57 -15.92
N ALA A 297 5.69 9.25 -17.07
CA ALA A 297 6.99 9.69 -17.57
C ALA A 297 7.68 10.66 -16.61
N TYR A 298 6.92 11.53 -15.95
CA TYR A 298 7.40 12.40 -14.87
C TYR A 298 7.81 11.61 -13.61
N GLN A 299 7.01 10.64 -13.17
CA GLN A 299 7.30 9.78 -12.02
C GLN A 299 8.55 8.91 -12.20
N TYR A 300 8.81 8.47 -13.43
CA TYR A 300 9.97 7.64 -13.77
C TYR A 300 11.15 8.43 -14.37
N ARG A 301 11.11 9.77 -14.33
CA ARG A 301 12.12 10.64 -14.94
C ARG A 301 13.54 10.34 -14.45
N ASP A 302 13.73 10.08 -13.16
CA ASP A 302 15.05 9.83 -12.58
C ASP A 302 15.61 8.48 -13.07
N ILE A 303 14.74 7.48 -13.21
CA ILE A 303 15.09 6.14 -13.69
C ILE A 303 15.42 6.18 -15.19
N ILE A 304 14.68 6.98 -15.96
CA ILE A 304 14.96 7.24 -17.37
C ILE A 304 16.27 8.03 -17.51
N ALA A 305 16.49 9.04 -16.68
CA ALA A 305 17.72 9.84 -16.67
C ALA A 305 18.95 9.04 -16.26
N VAL A 306 18.83 7.99 -15.45
CA VAL A 306 19.93 7.06 -15.14
C VAL A 306 20.21 6.12 -16.32
N ARG A 307 19.18 5.54 -16.94
CA ARG A 307 19.35 4.63 -18.09
C ARG A 307 19.82 5.30 -19.37
N VAL A 308 19.50 6.58 -19.53
CA VAL A 308 19.83 7.37 -20.72
C VAL A 308 21.08 8.24 -20.48
N ALA A 309 21.64 8.26 -19.26
CA ALA A 309 22.84 9.04 -18.93
C ALA A 309 24.01 8.77 -19.88
N ASP A 310 24.23 7.50 -20.22
CA ASP A 310 25.35 7.07 -21.08
C ASP A 310 25.10 7.32 -22.57
N LYS A 311 23.82 7.42 -22.97
CA LYS A 311 23.41 7.53 -24.39
C LYS A 311 22.95 8.92 -24.82
N ALA A 312 22.37 9.71 -23.91
CA ALA A 312 21.95 11.10 -24.15
C ALA A 312 22.07 11.95 -22.86
N PRO A 313 23.28 12.40 -22.51
CA PRO A 313 23.57 13.08 -21.23
C PRO A 313 22.85 14.43 -21.06
N ARG A 314 22.58 15.16 -22.16
CA ARG A 314 21.83 16.42 -22.12
C ARG A 314 20.36 16.21 -21.74
N LEU A 315 19.74 15.14 -22.23
CA LEU A 315 18.37 14.76 -21.88
C LEU A 315 18.29 14.27 -20.42
N ALA A 316 19.28 13.49 -19.98
CA ALA A 316 19.38 13.05 -18.59
C ALA A 316 19.50 14.22 -17.61
N ASN A 317 20.29 15.25 -17.93
CA ASN A 317 20.44 16.43 -17.08
C ASN A 317 19.18 17.32 -17.09
N TRP A 318 18.52 17.47 -18.24
CA TRP A 318 17.24 18.18 -18.34
C TRP A 318 16.14 17.50 -17.52
N LEU A 319 16.04 16.16 -17.58
CA LEU A 319 15.07 15.38 -16.79
C LEU A 319 15.29 15.47 -15.27
N ARG A 320 16.53 15.71 -14.82
CA ARG A 320 16.89 15.90 -13.40
C ARG A 320 16.71 17.35 -12.91
N SER A 321 16.45 18.30 -13.82
CA SER A 321 16.31 19.72 -13.49
C SER A 321 14.89 20.15 -13.08
N PHE A 322 13.91 19.27 -13.29
CA PHE A 322 12.55 19.37 -12.73
C PHE A 322 12.46 18.58 -11.43
#